data_AF-A0A0N4WC34-F1
#
_entry.id   AF-A0A0N4WC34-F1
#
_cell.length_a   1.000
_cell.length_b   1.000
_cell.length_c   1.000
_cell.angle_alpha   90.00
_cell.angle_beta   90.00
_cell.angle_gamma   90.00
#
_symmetry.space_group_name_H-M   'P 1'
#
loop_
_entity.id
_entity.type
_entity.pdbx_description
1 polymer ?
#
loop_
_entity_poly.entity_id
_entity_poly.type
_entity_poly.pdbx_seq_one_letter_code
_entity_poly.pdbx_strand_id
1 'polypeptide(L)'
;MREKITELGNGYYGSMLRKALTQQENGVYDTSIKQIDLDLVRTLSANSMFADPDSEKVKQLRRVLYAYRYHDTLIGYCQGLNRIAAVALLYLDEEDAFWFLIAFTELQPPNYYASNLIGAVADQKFDLNITVTRKHKSNKFEKFFSLVPSLVTENGGGIVLPRENI
;
A
#
# COMPACT_ATOMS: atom_id res chain seq x y z
N MET A 1 -1.70 16.18 -0.10
CA MET A 1 -2.72 15.54 0.76
C MET A 1 -3.85 16.51 1.12
N ARG A 2 -3.60 17.60 1.88
CA ARG A 2 -4.67 18.55 2.28
C ARG A 2 -5.42 19.19 1.09
N GLU A 3 -4.71 19.58 0.04
CA GLU A 3 -5.30 20.17 -1.18
C GLU A 3 -6.29 19.22 -1.87
N LYS A 4 -5.95 17.93 -1.97
CA LYS A 4 -6.84 16.91 -2.56
C LYS A 4 -8.10 16.63 -1.75
N ILE A 5 -7.98 16.60 -0.43
CA ILE A 5 -9.15 16.44 0.44
C ILE A 5 -10.12 17.61 0.23
N THR A 6 -9.59 18.82 0.00
CA THR A 6 -10.40 20.00 -0.34
C THR A 6 -11.02 19.91 -1.73
N GLU A 7 -10.32 19.35 -2.71
CA GLU A 7 -10.82 19.21 -4.09
C GLU A 7 -11.88 18.10 -4.25
N LEU A 8 -11.62 16.93 -3.70
CA LEU A 8 -12.49 15.75 -3.85
C LEU A 8 -13.60 15.69 -2.78
N GLY A 9 -13.46 16.48 -1.73
CA GLY A 9 -14.47 16.67 -0.69
C GLY A 9 -14.44 15.62 0.43
N ASN A 10 -15.04 16.01 1.56
CA ASN A 10 -15.18 15.14 2.72
C ASN A 10 -16.08 13.93 2.38
N GLY A 11 -15.65 12.71 2.71
CA GLY A 11 -16.40 11.48 2.39
C GLY A 11 -16.12 10.88 1.01
N TYR A 12 -15.15 11.41 0.26
CA TYR A 12 -14.73 10.83 -1.01
C TYR A 12 -14.30 9.36 -0.87
N TYR A 13 -13.51 9.03 0.17
CA TYR A 13 -13.12 7.65 0.48
C TYR A 13 -14.33 6.72 0.59
N GLY A 14 -15.32 7.10 1.42
CA GLY A 14 -16.55 6.33 1.58
C GLY A 14 -17.35 6.19 0.27
N SER A 15 -17.33 7.20 -0.60
CA SER A 15 -17.98 7.12 -1.91
C SER A 15 -17.31 6.11 -2.86
N MET A 16 -15.97 6.03 -2.85
CA MET A 16 -15.23 5.04 -3.64
C MET A 16 -15.41 3.63 -3.08
N LEU A 17 -15.37 3.49 -1.76
CA LEU A 17 -15.61 2.21 -1.11
C LEU A 17 -17.02 1.69 -1.40
N ARG A 18 -18.04 2.55 -1.33
CA ARG A 18 -19.42 2.16 -1.68
C ARG A 18 -19.53 1.68 -3.12
N LYS A 19 -18.88 2.36 -4.07
CA LYS A 19 -18.84 1.91 -5.47
C LYS A 19 -18.22 0.51 -5.59
N ALA A 20 -17.13 0.25 -4.87
CA ALA A 20 -16.49 -1.06 -4.86
C ALA A 20 -17.43 -2.17 -4.37
N LEU A 21 -18.08 -1.94 -3.23
CA LEU A 21 -18.97 -2.93 -2.62
C LEU A 21 -20.20 -3.21 -3.48
N THR A 22 -20.86 -2.17 -4.01
CA THR A 22 -22.04 -2.32 -4.89
C THR A 22 -21.70 -3.08 -6.17
N GLN A 23 -20.51 -2.88 -6.76
CA GLN A 23 -20.13 -3.63 -7.95
C GLN A 23 -19.84 -5.10 -7.67
N GLN A 24 -19.29 -5.43 -6.50
CA GLN A 24 -19.15 -6.82 -6.08
C GLN A 24 -20.52 -7.51 -5.90
N GLU A 25 -21.48 -6.82 -5.28
CA GLU A 25 -22.86 -7.33 -5.11
C GLU A 25 -23.57 -7.58 -6.44
N ASN A 26 -23.35 -6.69 -7.41
CA ASN A 26 -23.91 -6.82 -8.76
C ASN A 26 -23.22 -7.91 -9.62
N GLY A 27 -22.23 -8.62 -9.06
CA GLY A 27 -21.50 -9.67 -9.77
C GLY A 27 -20.59 -9.16 -10.89
N VAL A 28 -20.22 -7.87 -10.86
CA VAL A 28 -19.31 -7.31 -11.86
C VAL A 28 -17.91 -7.88 -11.63
N TYR A 29 -17.36 -8.51 -12.67
CA TYR A 29 -16.02 -9.10 -12.63
C TYR A 29 -14.95 -8.02 -12.77
N ASP A 30 -14.20 -7.74 -11.70
CA ASP A 30 -13.02 -6.88 -11.74
C ASP A 30 -11.75 -7.71 -11.46
N THR A 31 -10.85 -7.79 -12.44
CA THR A 31 -9.57 -8.51 -12.34
C THR A 31 -8.67 -7.95 -11.24
N SER A 32 -8.67 -6.65 -11.03
CA SER A 32 -7.88 -5.98 -10.00
C SER A 32 -8.37 -6.33 -8.60
N ILE A 33 -9.68 -6.39 -8.39
CA ILE A 33 -10.27 -6.76 -7.10
C ILE A 33 -9.89 -8.20 -6.74
N LYS A 34 -9.98 -9.13 -7.70
CA LYS A 34 -9.51 -10.50 -7.50
C LYS A 34 -8.03 -10.56 -7.16
N GLN A 35 -7.21 -9.77 -7.84
CA GLN A 35 -5.78 -9.72 -7.57
C GLN A 35 -5.48 -9.15 -6.17
N ILE A 36 -6.23 -8.13 -5.74
CA ILE A 36 -6.17 -7.60 -4.37
C ILE A 36 -6.45 -8.74 -3.36
N ASP A 37 -7.52 -9.50 -3.56
CA ASP A 37 -7.90 -10.58 -2.65
C ASP A 37 -6.82 -11.66 -2.51
N LEU A 38 -6.20 -12.04 -3.62
CA LEU A 38 -5.07 -12.98 -3.64
C LEU A 38 -3.84 -12.40 -2.94
N ASP A 39 -3.61 -11.09 -3.07
CA ASP A 39 -2.44 -10.43 -2.50
C ASP A 39 -2.58 -10.20 -0.99
N LEU A 40 -3.80 -10.00 -0.48
CA LEU A 40 -4.04 -9.78 0.95
C LEU A 40 -3.53 -10.94 1.82
N VAL A 41 -3.76 -12.19 1.40
CA VAL A 41 -3.36 -13.40 2.15
C VAL A 41 -1.86 -13.48 2.40
N ARG A 42 -1.06 -12.85 1.52
CA ARG A 42 0.41 -12.85 1.57
C ARG A 42 1.01 -11.51 2.00
N THR A 43 0.20 -10.51 2.34
CA THR A 43 0.68 -9.17 2.66
C THR A 43 1.07 -9.08 4.13
N LEU A 44 2.36 -8.86 4.40
CA LEU A 44 2.90 -8.73 5.76
C LEU A 44 2.48 -9.86 6.71
N SER A 45 2.33 -11.10 6.22
CA SER A 45 1.85 -12.23 7.04
C SER A 45 2.75 -12.59 8.24
N ALA A 46 4.00 -12.14 8.25
CA ALA A 46 4.90 -12.26 9.39
C ALA A 46 4.67 -11.20 10.49
N ASN A 47 3.91 -10.13 10.20
CA ASN A 47 3.54 -9.11 11.17
C ASN A 47 2.29 -9.56 11.93
N SER A 48 2.33 -9.49 13.26
CA SER A 48 1.23 -9.94 14.13
C SER A 48 -0.13 -9.29 13.83
N MET A 49 -0.13 -8.04 13.35
CA MET A 49 -1.36 -7.32 13.02
C MET A 49 -2.00 -7.79 11.70
N PHE A 50 -1.24 -8.45 10.82
CA PHE A 50 -1.69 -8.91 9.49
C PHE A 50 -1.62 -10.44 9.33
N ALA A 51 -1.14 -11.16 10.35
CA ALA A 51 -0.97 -12.62 10.31
C ALA A 51 -2.30 -13.37 10.19
N ASP A 52 -3.36 -12.84 10.81
CA ASP A 52 -4.71 -13.37 10.69
C ASP A 52 -5.44 -12.71 9.50
N PRO A 53 -5.85 -13.48 8.47
CA PRO A 53 -6.62 -12.98 7.34
C PRO A 53 -7.95 -12.31 7.73
N ASP A 54 -8.52 -12.67 8.89
CA ASP A 54 -9.77 -12.13 9.41
C ASP A 54 -9.56 -10.97 10.39
N SER A 55 -8.30 -10.55 10.60
CA SER A 55 -7.97 -9.40 11.44
C SER A 55 -8.59 -8.10 10.90
N GLU A 56 -8.88 -7.17 11.80
CA GLU A 56 -9.38 -5.85 11.40
C GLU A 56 -8.40 -5.14 10.46
N LYS A 57 -7.08 -5.23 10.68
CA LYS A 57 -6.09 -4.60 9.80
C LYS A 57 -6.11 -5.15 8.38
N VAL A 58 -6.32 -6.45 8.18
CA VAL A 58 -6.50 -7.01 6.83
C VAL A 58 -7.81 -6.51 6.19
N LYS A 59 -8.89 -6.37 6.97
CA LYS A 59 -10.14 -5.77 6.49
C LYS A 59 -9.97 -4.29 6.12
N GLN A 60 -9.26 -3.50 6.94
CA GLN A 60 -8.91 -2.10 6.64
C GLN A 60 -8.11 -2.03 5.33
N LEU A 61 -7.09 -2.89 5.18
CA LEU A 61 -6.27 -2.97 3.98
C LEU A 61 -7.10 -3.28 2.73
N ARG A 62 -8.02 -4.25 2.82
CA ARG A 62 -8.96 -4.56 1.73
C ARG A 62 -9.77 -3.34 1.32
N ARG A 63 -10.39 -2.65 2.28
CA ARG A 63 -11.22 -1.47 2.00
C ARG A 63 -10.43 -0.33 1.38
N VAL A 64 -9.20 -0.07 1.84
CA VAL A 64 -8.30 0.94 1.26
C VAL A 64 -7.96 0.60 -0.18
N LEU A 65 -7.53 -0.63 -0.47
CA LEU A 65 -7.15 -1.03 -1.83
C LEU A 65 -8.34 -1.08 -2.79
N TYR A 66 -9.51 -1.50 -2.31
CA TYR A 66 -10.74 -1.45 -3.08
C TYR A 66 -11.13 -0.01 -3.43
N ALA A 67 -11.16 0.88 -2.45
CA ALA A 67 -11.45 2.29 -2.71
C ALA A 67 -10.44 2.90 -3.69
N TYR A 68 -9.15 2.57 -3.56
CA TYR A 68 -8.11 3.02 -4.47
C TYR A 68 -8.34 2.57 -5.92
N ARG A 69 -8.72 1.30 -6.12
CA ARG A 69 -9.02 0.75 -7.46
C ARG A 69 -10.11 1.55 -8.20
N TYR A 70 -11.08 2.12 -7.47
CA TYR A 70 -12.13 2.95 -8.06
C TYR A 70 -11.80 4.44 -8.12
N HIS A 71 -10.79 4.88 -7.38
CA HIS A 71 -10.22 6.22 -7.53
C HIS A 71 -9.47 6.35 -8.86
N ASP A 72 -8.52 5.44 -9.11
CA ASP A 72 -7.70 5.44 -10.32
C ASP A 72 -8.01 4.20 -11.17
N THR A 73 -8.91 4.36 -12.15
CA THR A 73 -9.31 3.27 -13.03
C THR A 73 -8.30 2.97 -14.14
N LEU A 74 -7.32 3.85 -14.36
CA LEU A 74 -6.30 3.69 -15.39
C LEU A 74 -5.15 2.81 -14.90
N ILE A 75 -4.63 3.10 -13.71
CA ILE A 75 -3.64 2.25 -13.03
C ILE A 75 -4.34 1.01 -12.46
N GLY A 76 -5.53 1.20 -11.90
CA GLY A 76 -6.28 0.15 -11.23
C GLY A 76 -5.55 -0.35 -9.98
N TYR A 77 -5.08 -1.60 -10.05
CA TYR A 77 -4.25 -2.20 -9.00
C TYR A 77 -3.00 -2.83 -9.61
N CYS A 78 -1.84 -2.47 -9.04
CA CYS A 78 -0.56 -3.07 -9.34
C CYS A 78 -0.05 -3.85 -8.11
N GLN A 79 0.56 -5.01 -8.36
CA GLN A 79 1.25 -5.78 -7.34
C GLN A 79 2.36 -4.94 -6.68
N GLY A 80 2.26 -4.74 -5.36
CA GLY A 80 3.15 -3.88 -4.58
C GLY A 80 2.38 -2.80 -3.81
N LEU A 81 1.26 -2.31 -4.35
CA LEU A 81 0.42 -1.31 -3.68
C LEU A 81 -0.13 -1.84 -2.34
N ASN A 82 -0.42 -3.14 -2.25
CA ASN A 82 -0.80 -3.82 -1.01
C ASN A 82 0.23 -3.65 0.12
N ARG A 83 1.53 -3.76 -0.17
CA ARG A 83 2.57 -3.61 0.85
C ARG A 83 2.70 -2.15 1.29
N ILE A 84 2.63 -1.21 0.34
CA ILE A 84 2.68 0.23 0.66
C ILE A 84 1.50 0.64 1.54
N ALA A 85 0.28 0.22 1.19
CA ALA A 85 -0.92 0.48 1.98
C ALA A 85 -0.87 -0.21 3.36
N ALA A 86 -0.37 -1.44 3.44
CA ALA A 86 -0.24 -2.15 4.71
C ALA A 86 0.76 -1.47 5.67
N VAL A 87 1.90 -0.99 5.15
CA VAL A 87 2.85 -0.20 5.94
C VAL A 87 2.24 1.13 6.38
N ALA A 88 1.47 1.81 5.51
CA ALA A 88 0.76 3.03 5.88
C ALA A 88 -0.21 2.77 7.04
N LEU A 89 -0.97 1.67 7.00
CA LEU A 89 -1.92 1.27 8.05
C LEU A 89 -1.27 0.88 9.39
N LEU A 90 0.05 0.73 9.47
CA LEU A 90 0.73 0.58 10.76
C LEU A 90 0.82 1.90 11.53
N TYR A 91 0.74 3.04 10.84
CA TYR A 91 0.97 4.37 11.42
C TYR A 91 -0.18 5.36 11.20
N LEU A 92 -1.08 5.06 10.27
CA LEU A 92 -2.19 5.92 9.87
C LEU A 92 -3.52 5.22 10.09
N ASP A 93 -4.55 6.03 10.30
CA ASP A 93 -5.93 5.58 10.22
C ASP A 93 -6.31 5.20 8.78
N GLU A 94 -7.40 4.45 8.64
CA GLU A 94 -7.80 3.84 7.36
C GLU A 94 -7.98 4.85 6.22
N GLU A 95 -8.69 5.94 6.47
CA GLU A 95 -8.93 6.96 5.45
C GLU A 95 -7.64 7.73 5.12
N ASP A 96 -6.79 8.00 6.12
CA ASP A 96 -5.48 8.63 5.90
C ASP A 96 -4.53 7.73 5.10
N ALA A 97 -4.57 6.42 5.32
CA ALA A 97 -3.82 5.45 4.53
C ALA A 97 -4.27 5.43 3.06
N PHE A 98 -5.58 5.61 2.81
CA PHE A 98 -6.10 5.78 1.45
C PHE A 98 -5.58 7.07 0.79
N TRP A 99 -5.66 8.21 1.48
CA TRP A 99 -5.12 9.47 0.96
C TRP A 99 -3.61 9.44 0.76
N PHE A 100 -2.89 8.74 1.63
CA PHE A 100 -1.47 8.49 1.49
C PHE A 100 -1.18 7.71 0.21
N LEU A 101 -1.93 6.63 -0.05
CA LEU A 101 -1.73 5.81 -1.24
C LEU A 101 -1.94 6.61 -2.53
N ILE A 102 -2.98 7.45 -2.59
CA ILE A 102 -3.22 8.39 -3.71
C ILE A 102 -2.02 9.32 -3.92
N ALA A 103 -1.60 10.00 -2.85
CA ALA A 103 -0.48 10.93 -2.95
C ALA A 103 0.81 10.20 -3.37
N PHE A 104 1.03 8.98 -2.86
CA PHE A 104 2.20 8.19 -3.16
C PHE A 104 2.27 7.78 -4.64
N THR A 105 1.15 7.36 -5.24
CA THR A 105 1.13 6.92 -6.65
C THR A 105 1.24 8.08 -7.63
N GLU A 106 0.71 9.27 -7.29
CA GLU A 106 0.86 10.48 -8.10
C GLU A 106 2.25 11.11 -8.06
N LEU A 107 2.99 10.89 -6.97
CA LEU A 107 4.38 11.34 -6.87
C LEU A 107 5.32 10.52 -7.75
N GLN A 108 4.88 9.37 -8.26
CA GLN A 108 5.70 8.56 -9.15
C GLN A 108 5.72 9.14 -10.57
N PRO A 109 6.80 8.90 -11.33
CA PRO A 109 6.84 9.29 -12.73
C PRO A 109 5.64 8.75 -13.52
N PRO A 110 5.20 9.46 -14.58
CA PRO A 110 4.15 8.96 -15.46
C PRO A 110 4.47 7.54 -15.93
N ASN A 111 3.49 6.64 -15.86
CA ASN A 111 3.60 5.23 -16.22
C ASN A 111 4.47 4.35 -15.29
N TYR A 112 4.92 4.84 -14.13
CA TYR A 112 5.69 4.02 -13.18
C TYR A 112 4.93 2.76 -12.73
N TYR A 113 3.62 2.90 -12.48
CA TYR A 113 2.69 1.80 -12.17
C TYR A 113 1.80 1.38 -13.35
N ALA A 114 2.09 1.81 -14.58
CA ALA A 114 1.31 1.39 -15.75
C ALA A 114 1.44 -0.12 -15.99
N SER A 115 0.59 -0.65 -16.88
CA SER A 115 0.32 -2.07 -17.11
C SER A 115 1.54 -2.97 -17.36
N ASN A 116 2.69 -2.39 -17.73
CA ASN A 116 3.94 -3.10 -18.00
C ASN A 116 4.95 -3.04 -16.83
N LEU A 117 4.65 -2.32 -15.74
CA LEU A 117 5.44 -2.21 -14.53
C LEU A 117 6.92 -1.86 -14.79
N ILE A 118 7.24 -1.20 -15.92
CA ILE A 118 8.64 -1.03 -16.36
C ILE A 118 9.43 -0.25 -15.31
N GLY A 119 8.84 0.76 -14.68
CA GLY A 119 9.46 1.53 -13.59
C GLY A 119 9.67 0.68 -12.34
N ALA A 120 8.61 0.04 -11.84
CA ALA A 120 8.69 -0.80 -10.64
C ALA A 120 9.62 -2.02 -10.80
N VAL A 121 9.67 -2.63 -11.99
CA VAL A 121 10.57 -3.75 -12.32
C VAL A 121 12.00 -3.27 -12.50
N ALA A 122 12.21 -2.09 -13.08
CA ALA A 122 13.54 -1.48 -13.14
C ALA A 122 14.06 -1.21 -11.73
N ASP A 123 13.25 -0.65 -10.84
CA ASP A 123 13.65 -0.38 -9.45
C ASP A 123 13.87 -1.66 -8.64
N GLN A 124 13.03 -2.69 -8.81
CA GLN A 124 13.27 -4.01 -8.21
C GLN A 124 14.59 -4.65 -8.67
N LYS A 125 14.95 -4.47 -9.96
CA LYS A 125 16.22 -4.97 -10.52
C LYS A 125 17.41 -4.08 -10.17
N PHE A 126 17.17 -2.79 -9.93
CA PHE A 126 18.17 -1.84 -9.50
C PHE A 126 18.56 -2.08 -8.03
N ASP A 127 17.60 -2.40 -7.18
CA ASP A 127 17.83 -2.81 -5.78
C ASP A 127 18.67 -4.09 -5.66
N LEU A 128 18.60 -5.01 -6.63
CA LEU A 128 19.50 -6.18 -6.65
C LEU A 128 20.96 -5.85 -7.00
N ASN A 129 21.21 -4.74 -7.69
CA ASN A 129 22.56 -4.34 -8.11
C ASN A 129 23.21 -3.27 -7.22
N ILE A 130 22.46 -2.61 -6.32
CA ILE A 130 22.96 -1.51 -5.47
C ILE A 130 23.42 -1.93 -4.07
N THR A 131 23.34 -3.21 -3.70
CA THR A 131 24.06 -3.71 -2.50
C THR A 131 25.59 -3.43 -2.59
N VAL A 132 26.13 -3.14 -3.78
CA VAL A 132 27.58 -3.00 -4.01
C VAL A 132 28.13 -1.55 -3.95
N THR A 133 27.34 -0.47 -4.02
CA THR A 133 27.97 0.88 -4.10
C THR A 133 27.20 2.02 -3.43
N ARG A 134 27.84 2.57 -2.40
CA ARG A 134 27.47 3.61 -1.43
C ARG A 134 26.90 4.96 -1.94
N LYS A 135 26.03 5.53 -1.07
CA LYS A 135 25.98 6.89 -0.46
C LYS A 135 25.13 8.04 -1.07
N HIS A 136 24.20 8.51 -0.20
CA HIS A 136 23.90 9.90 0.19
C HIS A 136 22.99 10.76 -0.71
N LYS A 137 21.68 10.74 -0.44
CA LYS A 137 20.80 11.93 -0.48
C LYS A 137 19.80 11.88 0.67
N SER A 138 19.79 12.91 1.51
CA SER A 138 18.85 13.06 2.61
C SER A 138 17.49 13.51 2.11
N ASN A 139 16.44 12.74 2.35
CA ASN A 139 15.06 13.20 2.37
C ASN A 139 14.27 12.34 3.36
N LYS A 140 13.24 12.90 4.01
CA LYS A 140 12.35 12.17 4.95
C LYS A 140 11.77 10.86 4.36
N PHE A 141 11.76 10.72 3.04
CA PHE A 141 11.44 9.50 2.28
C PHE A 141 12.43 8.34 2.52
N GLU A 142 13.72 8.61 2.71
CA GLU A 142 14.73 7.58 3.04
C GLU A 142 14.46 6.95 4.39
N LYS A 143 13.87 7.66 5.37
CA LYS A 143 13.47 7.03 6.64
C LYS A 143 12.39 5.97 6.42
N PHE A 144 11.36 6.29 5.62
CA PHE A 144 10.30 5.34 5.28
C PHE A 144 10.85 4.13 4.51
N PHE A 145 11.71 4.35 3.51
CA PHE A 145 12.36 3.25 2.78
C PHE A 145 13.44 2.51 3.58
N SER A 146 14.13 3.14 4.53
CA SER A 146 15.12 2.47 5.41
C SER A 146 14.47 1.56 6.45
N LEU A 147 13.20 1.83 6.80
CA LEU A 147 12.39 0.97 7.67
C LEU A 147 11.94 -0.31 6.94
N VAL A 148 11.80 -0.27 5.61
CA VAL A 148 11.25 -1.38 4.81
C VAL A 148 12.17 -2.60 4.82
N PRO A 149 13.51 -2.50 4.63
CA PRO A 149 14.42 -3.62 4.82
C PRO A 149 14.42 -4.15 6.26
N SER A 150 14.48 -3.31 7.29
CA SER A 150 14.46 -3.76 8.69
C SER A 150 13.17 -4.46 9.12
N LEU A 151 12.05 -4.25 8.41
CA LEU A 151 10.78 -4.95 8.63
C LEU A 151 10.63 -6.23 7.78
N VAL A 152 11.53 -6.44 6.80
CA VAL A 152 11.50 -7.57 5.86
C VAL A 152 12.67 -8.54 6.08
N THR A 153 13.76 -8.10 6.71
CA THR A 153 14.91 -8.95 7.09
C THR A 153 15.04 -9.09 8.61
N GLU A 154 14.16 -9.89 9.22
CA GLU A 154 14.58 -10.76 10.31
C GLU A 154 14.06 -12.16 10.03
N ASN A 155 14.99 -13.05 9.70
CA ASN A 155 14.76 -14.48 9.65
C ASN A 155 14.32 -14.95 11.04
N GLY A 156 13.04 -15.31 11.20
CA GLY A 156 12.58 -16.25 12.22
C GLY A 156 12.65 -15.83 13.69
N GLY A 157 12.73 -14.54 14.02
CA GLY A 157 12.64 -14.03 15.40
C GLY A 157 11.44 -13.10 15.55
N GLY A 158 10.60 -13.33 16.56
CA GLY A 158 9.40 -12.52 16.80
C GLY A 158 9.71 -11.04 17.02
N ILE A 159 8.83 -10.18 16.51
CA ILE A 159 8.91 -8.72 16.66
C ILE A 159 8.78 -8.36 18.14
N VAL A 160 9.86 -7.85 18.75
CA VAL A 160 9.81 -7.17 20.04
C VAL A 160 9.57 -5.69 19.80
N LEU A 161 8.35 -5.22 20.09
CA LEU A 161 8.06 -3.79 20.12
C LEU A 161 8.91 -3.12 21.22
N PRO A 162 9.46 -1.92 21.01
CA PRO A 162 10.06 -1.16 22.09
C PRO A 162 8.98 -0.88 23.14
N ARG A 163 9.16 -1.43 24.35
CA ARG A 163 8.33 -1.09 25.50
C ARG A 163 8.51 0.41 25.76
N GLU A 164 7.43 1.17 25.65
CA GLU A 164 7.39 2.53 26.18
C GLU A 164 7.64 2.45 27.69
N ASN A 165 8.74 3.06 28.14
CA ASN A 165 8.98 3.28 29.56
C ASN A 165 7.97 4.33 30.03
N ILE A 166 7.03 3.91 30.86
CA ILE A 166 6.31 4.75 31.83
C ILE A 166 7.23 4.95 33.03
#